data_AF-A0A191TP09-F1
#
_entry.id   AF-A0A191TP09-F1
#
_cell.length_a   1.000
_cell.length_b   1.000
_cell.length_c   1.000
_cell.angle_alpha   90.00
_cell.angle_beta   90.00
_cell.angle_gamma   90.00
#
_symmetry.space_group_name_H-M   'P 1'
#
loop_
_entity.id
_entity.type
_entity.pdbx_description
1 polymer ?
#
loop_
_entity_poly.entity_id
_entity_poly.type
_entity_poly.pdbx_seq_one_letter_code
_entity_poly.pdbx_strand_id
1 'polypeptide(L)'
;MGYHLIIKNKKDSVNSIYINHLDELLDYELDEDFIIYQGEPNWKPVKLKEVEEYRNYTLDWFRAGIKAQKLFKEQAAIEGFVLEEINQSQESFKIYTNVADGLIKRGDFIVRNAQQVEIEVKCRKFYGSKKSPFFYFSIKDFEKHKKMMEVTGCPVIIAVYEKERDYPINDSLLMISMATIISKCNDLEKSPHPDKNVGTAFIIPLSISTPGFDVLRKFRNSKRS
;
A
#
# COMPACT_ATOMS: atom_id res chain seq x y z
N MET A 1 29.70 -16.60 -16.89
CA MET A 1 28.67 -15.73 -17.51
C MET A 1 28.58 -15.99 -18.99
N GLY A 2 27.35 -16.23 -19.47
CA GLY A 2 26.99 -16.35 -20.89
C GLY A 2 25.74 -15.52 -21.14
N TYR A 3 24.91 -15.93 -22.10
CA TYR A 3 23.76 -15.14 -22.54
C TYR A 3 22.47 -15.94 -22.47
N HIS A 4 21.40 -15.27 -22.07
CA HIS A 4 20.03 -15.80 -22.11
C HIS A 4 19.28 -15.13 -23.25
N LEU A 5 18.80 -15.93 -24.19
CA LEU A 5 17.93 -15.53 -25.29
C LEU A 5 16.47 -15.81 -24.90
N ILE A 6 15.65 -14.77 -24.78
CA ILE A 6 14.23 -14.89 -24.45
C ILE A 6 13.42 -15.03 -25.74
N ILE A 7 12.67 -16.13 -25.82
CA ILE A 7 11.80 -16.45 -26.97
C ILE A 7 10.38 -15.99 -26.65
N LYS A 8 9.88 -15.05 -27.46
CA LYS A 8 8.53 -14.50 -27.34
C LYS A 8 7.52 -15.49 -27.93
N ASN A 9 7.07 -16.44 -27.12
CA ASN A 9 6.05 -17.38 -27.56
C ASN A 9 4.64 -16.76 -27.55
N LYS A 10 3.79 -17.17 -28.51
CA LYS A 10 2.35 -16.84 -28.54
C LYS A 10 1.60 -17.39 -27.31
N LYS A 11 2.13 -18.45 -26.68
CA LYS A 11 1.66 -18.97 -25.41
C LYS A 11 2.29 -18.17 -24.29
N ASP A 12 1.49 -17.89 -23.28
CA ASP A 12 1.74 -16.99 -22.17
C ASP A 12 2.84 -17.49 -21.20
N SER A 13 3.95 -18.06 -21.67
CA SER A 13 5.13 -18.52 -20.93
C SER A 13 6.41 -17.82 -21.44
N VAL A 14 7.32 -17.45 -20.54
CA VAL A 14 8.65 -16.94 -20.91
C VAL A 14 9.56 -18.15 -21.07
N ASN A 15 9.96 -18.46 -22.30
CA ASN A 15 10.98 -19.47 -22.55
C ASN A 15 12.31 -18.75 -22.77
N SER A 16 13.37 -19.22 -22.13
CA SER A 16 14.73 -18.74 -22.39
C SER A 16 15.66 -19.89 -22.71
N ILE A 17 16.59 -19.64 -23.61
CA ILE A 17 17.70 -20.54 -23.92
C ILE A 17 18.98 -19.86 -23.44
N TYR A 18 19.84 -20.63 -22.77
CA TYR A 18 21.15 -20.15 -22.38
C TYR A 18 22.19 -20.61 -23.39
N ILE A 19 23.02 -19.69 -23.85
CA ILE A 19 24.16 -19.91 -24.74
C ILE A 19 25.43 -19.42 -24.05
N ASN A 20 26.57 -20.07 -24.29
CA ASN A 20 27.82 -19.68 -23.63
C ASN A 20 28.48 -18.51 -24.36
N HIS A 21 28.40 -18.49 -25.69
CA HIS A 21 29.04 -17.53 -26.57
C HIS A 21 28.07 -16.92 -27.58
N LEU A 22 28.34 -15.70 -28.05
CA LEU A 22 27.43 -14.97 -28.96
C LEU A 22 27.35 -15.57 -30.36
N ASP A 23 28.36 -16.30 -30.81
CA ASP A 23 28.36 -17.01 -32.09
C ASP A 23 27.32 -18.14 -32.13
N GLU A 24 26.95 -18.71 -30.98
CA GLU A 24 25.84 -19.67 -30.85
C GLU A 24 24.48 -19.05 -31.23
N LEU A 25 24.38 -17.72 -31.35
CA LEU A 25 23.17 -17.05 -31.87
C LEU A 25 22.86 -17.43 -33.33
N LEU A 26 23.89 -17.79 -34.10
CA LEU A 26 23.75 -18.18 -35.51
C LEU A 26 22.94 -19.49 -35.68
N ASP A 27 22.78 -20.27 -34.60
CA ASP A 27 22.03 -21.52 -34.60
C ASP A 27 20.51 -21.32 -34.46
N TYR A 28 20.06 -20.07 -34.28
CA TYR A 28 18.65 -19.73 -34.06
C TYR A 28 18.11 -18.82 -35.17
N GLU A 29 16.85 -19.03 -35.55
CA GLU A 29 16.12 -18.10 -36.44
C GLU A 29 15.73 -16.84 -35.64
N LEU A 30 16.63 -15.86 -35.64
CA LEU A 30 16.45 -14.59 -34.93
C LEU A 30 15.66 -13.57 -35.76
N ASP A 31 14.86 -12.77 -35.05
CA ASP A 31 14.23 -11.54 -35.56
C ASP A 31 14.55 -10.34 -34.67
N GLU A 32 14.07 -9.16 -35.05
CA GLU A 32 14.32 -7.89 -34.34
C GLU A 32 13.61 -7.77 -32.97
N ASP A 33 12.69 -8.67 -32.66
CA ASP A 33 11.87 -8.68 -31.44
C ASP A 33 12.48 -9.53 -30.30
N PHE A 34 13.60 -10.23 -30.56
CA PHE A 34 14.29 -11.04 -29.56
C PHE A 34 14.94 -10.19 -28.46
N ILE A 35 14.84 -10.68 -27.22
CA ILE A 35 15.49 -10.06 -26.06
C ILE A 35 16.65 -10.95 -25.63
N ILE A 36 17.83 -10.36 -25.48
CA ILE A 36 19.04 -11.04 -24.98
C ILE A 36 19.60 -10.29 -23.77
N TYR A 37 20.08 -11.01 -22.77
CA TYR A 37 20.82 -10.42 -21.64
C TYR A 37 21.93 -11.35 -21.16
N GLN A 38 22.96 -10.78 -20.54
CA GLN A 38 24.08 -11.55 -19.97
C GLN A 38 23.75 -12.00 -18.54
N GLY A 39 24.05 -13.26 -18.20
CA GLY A 39 23.77 -13.80 -16.87
C GLY A 39 24.45 -15.13 -16.59
N GLU A 40 24.24 -15.64 -15.38
CA GLU A 40 24.66 -16.98 -15.01
C GLU A 40 23.71 -18.04 -15.58
N PRO A 41 24.17 -19.27 -15.87
CA PRO A 41 23.33 -20.32 -16.47
C PRO A 41 22.06 -20.64 -15.67
N ASN A 42 22.11 -20.48 -14.35
CA ASN A 42 21.00 -20.77 -13.44
C ASN A 42 20.01 -19.60 -13.27
N TRP A 43 20.32 -18.40 -13.79
CA TRP A 43 19.40 -17.27 -13.75
C TRP A 43 18.31 -17.49 -14.79
N LYS A 44 17.07 -17.72 -14.33
CA LYS A 44 15.94 -17.94 -15.24
C LYS A 44 15.03 -16.72 -15.20
N PRO A 45 14.73 -16.10 -16.34
CA PRO A 45 13.71 -15.07 -16.38
C PRO A 45 12.36 -15.71 -16.02
N VAL A 46 11.57 -14.98 -15.26
CA VAL A 46 10.27 -15.44 -14.75
C VAL A 46 9.26 -14.33 -14.90
N LYS A 47 7.98 -14.66 -15.10
CA LYS A 47 6.95 -13.62 -15.11
C LYS A 47 6.75 -13.10 -13.70
N LEU A 48 6.55 -11.79 -13.54
CA LEU A 48 6.25 -11.16 -12.25
C LEU A 48 5.09 -11.86 -11.52
N LYS A 49 4.06 -12.33 -12.25
CA LYS A 49 2.90 -13.04 -11.69
C LYS A 49 3.21 -14.42 -11.10
N GLU A 50 4.31 -15.03 -11.52
CA GLU A 50 4.71 -16.40 -11.16
C GLU A 50 5.56 -16.45 -9.89
N VAL A 51 6.23 -15.35 -9.54
CA VAL A 51 7.01 -15.24 -8.29
C VAL A 51 6.14 -14.65 -7.20
N GLU A 52 5.99 -15.38 -6.09
CA GLU A 52 5.14 -14.94 -4.97
C GLU A 52 5.53 -13.56 -4.42
N GLU A 53 6.83 -13.29 -4.31
CA GLU A 53 7.39 -12.01 -3.85
C GLU A 53 6.96 -10.83 -4.74
N TYR A 54 6.89 -11.03 -6.06
CA TYR A 54 6.63 -9.97 -7.03
C TYR A 54 5.19 -9.94 -7.55
N ARG A 55 4.41 -10.99 -7.28
CA ARG A 55 3.04 -11.14 -7.80
C ARG A 55 2.17 -9.93 -7.49
N ASN A 56 2.29 -9.36 -6.29
CA ASN A 56 1.47 -8.21 -5.92
C ASN A 56 1.78 -6.95 -6.74
N TYR A 57 2.98 -6.80 -7.30
CA TYR A 57 3.32 -5.67 -8.18
C TYR A 57 2.54 -5.68 -9.49
N THR A 58 1.95 -6.81 -9.90
CA THR A 58 1.04 -6.83 -11.06
C THR A 58 -0.34 -6.26 -10.72
N LEU A 59 -0.67 -6.05 -9.44
CA LEU A 59 -1.97 -5.56 -8.99
C LEU A 59 -1.97 -4.03 -8.87
N ASP A 60 -2.88 -3.37 -9.59
CA ASP A 60 -2.99 -1.90 -9.62
C ASP A 60 -3.19 -1.28 -8.23
N TRP A 61 -3.97 -1.93 -7.37
CA TRP A 61 -4.24 -1.44 -6.02
C TRP A 61 -3.00 -1.50 -5.13
N PHE A 62 -2.13 -2.48 -5.33
CA PHE A 62 -0.90 -2.62 -4.55
C PHE A 62 0.11 -1.56 -4.96
N ARG A 63 0.31 -1.37 -6.28
CA ARG A 63 1.16 -0.29 -6.80
C ARG A 63 0.66 1.09 -6.38
N ALA A 64 -0.66 1.32 -6.43
CA ALA A 64 -1.25 2.56 -5.96
C ALA A 64 -1.00 2.81 -4.47
N GLY A 65 -1.02 1.75 -3.64
CA GLY A 65 -0.67 1.83 -2.22
C GLY A 65 0.79 2.24 -1.98
N ILE A 66 1.74 1.58 -2.64
CA ILE A 66 3.17 1.92 -2.54
C ILE A 66 3.42 3.37 -2.99
N LYS A 67 2.85 3.77 -4.13
CA LYS A 67 3.00 5.15 -4.63
C LYS A 67 2.39 6.18 -3.67
N ALA A 68 1.27 5.86 -3.02
CA ALA A 68 0.67 6.73 -2.01
C ALA A 68 1.54 6.86 -0.76
N GLN A 69 2.16 5.79 -0.28
CA GLN A 69 3.12 5.85 0.83
C GLN A 69 4.34 6.71 0.48
N LYS A 70 4.87 6.57 -0.74
CA LYS A 70 5.97 7.41 -1.22
C LYS A 70 5.58 8.90 -1.28
N LEU A 71 4.44 9.20 -1.89
CA LEU A 71 3.91 10.57 -1.97
C LEU A 71 3.67 11.15 -0.57
N PHE A 72 3.09 10.38 0.35
CA PHE A 72 2.88 10.78 1.73
C PHE A 72 4.20 11.17 2.41
N LYS A 73 5.24 10.34 2.25
CA LYS A 73 6.56 10.60 2.84
C LYS A 73 7.18 11.90 2.32
N GLU A 74 7.07 12.15 1.02
CA GLU A 74 7.55 13.38 0.39
C GLU A 74 6.79 14.61 0.91
N GLN A 75 5.45 14.56 0.92
CA GLN A 75 4.62 15.66 1.42
C GLN A 75 4.80 15.90 2.92
N ALA A 76 4.92 14.85 3.73
CA ALA A 76 5.18 14.96 5.16
C ALA A 76 6.51 15.65 5.45
N ALA A 77 7.56 15.35 4.67
CA ALA A 77 8.85 16.01 4.80
C ALA A 77 8.76 17.51 4.47
N ILE A 78 8.05 17.87 3.39
CA ILE A 78 7.78 19.28 3.02
C ILE A 78 7.04 20.01 4.15
N GLU A 79 6.09 19.32 4.81
CA GLU A 79 5.30 19.83 5.93
C GLU A 79 6.03 19.81 7.30
N GLY A 80 7.29 19.38 7.31
CA GLY A 80 8.15 19.34 8.49
C GLY A 80 7.78 18.26 9.50
N PHE A 81 7.20 17.15 9.07
CA PHE A 81 6.96 15.97 9.92
C PHE A 81 8.12 14.98 9.83
N VAL A 82 8.48 14.41 10.98
CA VAL A 82 9.54 13.40 11.10
C VAL A 82 8.87 12.04 11.13
N LEU A 83 8.91 11.33 9.99
CA LEU A 83 8.35 9.99 9.85
C LEU A 83 9.39 8.92 10.17
N GLU A 84 8.96 7.89 10.85
CA GLU A 84 9.67 6.62 10.96
C GLU A 84 8.85 5.51 10.29
N GLU A 85 9.46 4.78 9.37
CA GLU A 85 8.83 3.64 8.70
C GLU A 85 8.70 2.46 9.65
N ILE A 86 7.51 1.88 9.70
CA ILE A 86 7.25 0.70 10.51
C ILE A 86 7.71 -0.55 9.75
N ASN A 87 8.63 -1.30 10.35
CA ASN A 87 9.05 -2.60 9.83
C ASN A 87 7.87 -3.60 9.84
N GLN A 88 7.49 -4.07 8.64
CA GLN A 88 6.39 -5.01 8.40
C GLN A 88 6.82 -6.49 8.39
N SER A 89 8.07 -6.80 8.76
CA SER A 89 8.56 -8.19 8.85
C SER A 89 7.74 -9.05 9.82
N GLN A 90 7.60 -10.34 9.50
CA GLN A 90 6.85 -11.28 10.34
C GLN A 90 7.41 -11.36 11.77
N GLU A 91 8.73 -11.24 11.94
CA GLU A 91 9.36 -11.24 13.28
C GLU A 91 8.98 -10.01 14.09
N SER A 92 8.97 -8.83 13.47
CA SER A 92 8.50 -7.60 14.12
C SER A 92 7.01 -7.68 14.47
N PHE A 93 6.22 -8.41 13.68
CA PHE A 93 4.79 -8.61 13.94
C PHE A 93 4.51 -9.57 15.11
N LYS A 94 5.38 -10.57 15.35
CA LYS A 94 5.23 -11.56 16.44
C LYS A 94 5.21 -10.92 17.82
N ILE A 95 6.03 -9.89 18.07
CA ILE A 95 6.10 -9.19 19.37
C ILE A 95 4.72 -8.65 19.77
N TYR A 96 3.98 -8.15 18.78
CA TYR A 96 2.68 -7.54 18.96
C TYR A 96 1.55 -8.58 19.08
N THR A 97 1.56 -9.63 18.27
CA THR A 97 0.58 -10.72 18.38
C THR A 97 0.76 -11.55 19.65
N ASN A 98 1.95 -11.53 20.26
CA ASN A 98 2.19 -12.19 21.54
C ASN A 98 1.56 -11.45 22.72
N VAL A 99 1.30 -10.15 22.58
CA VAL A 99 0.72 -9.29 23.63
C VAL A 99 -0.77 -9.04 23.39
N ALA A 100 -1.25 -9.24 22.16
CA ALA A 100 -2.65 -9.05 21.80
C ALA A 100 -3.36 -10.38 21.55
N ASP A 101 -4.46 -10.63 22.25
CA ASP A 101 -5.42 -11.67 21.86
C ASP A 101 -6.10 -11.26 20.53
N GLY A 102 -5.52 -11.67 19.41
CA GLY A 102 -6.10 -11.51 18.06
C GLY A 102 -5.18 -10.89 17.01
N LEU A 103 -5.72 -10.71 15.80
CA LEU A 103 -5.02 -10.07 14.69
C LEU A 103 -4.98 -8.56 14.89
N ILE A 104 -3.80 -7.98 14.99
CA ILE A 104 -3.62 -6.52 14.99
C ILE A 104 -3.02 -6.04 13.68
N LYS A 105 -3.06 -4.72 13.45
CA LYS A 105 -2.45 -4.09 12.29
C LYS A 105 -1.69 -2.84 12.71
N ARG A 106 -0.44 -2.75 12.26
CA ARG A 106 0.41 -1.57 12.43
C ARG A 106 0.19 -0.63 11.25
N GLY A 107 0.32 0.67 11.50
CA GLY A 107 0.39 1.65 10.41
C GLY A 107 1.63 1.45 9.54
N ASP A 108 1.75 2.33 8.54
CA ASP A 108 2.92 2.44 7.67
C ASP A 108 4.03 3.30 8.31
N PHE A 109 3.65 4.34 9.07
CA PHE A 109 4.59 5.29 9.67
C PHE A 109 4.26 5.65 11.12
N ILE A 110 5.27 6.04 11.89
CA ILE A 110 5.13 6.76 13.17
C ILE A 110 5.58 8.21 12.97
N VAL A 111 4.80 9.17 13.44
CA VAL A 111 5.16 10.61 13.38
C VAL A 111 5.81 11.04 14.70
N ARG A 112 7.15 11.09 14.71
CA ARG A 112 7.94 11.33 15.93
C ARG A 112 7.69 12.71 16.56
N ASN A 113 7.49 13.73 15.74
CA ASN A 113 7.23 15.10 16.21
C ASN A 113 5.73 15.46 16.29
N ALA A 114 4.84 14.46 16.31
CA ALA A 114 3.40 14.64 16.53
C ALA A 114 2.86 13.51 17.44
N GLN A 115 3.26 13.51 18.71
CA GLN A 115 2.81 12.54 19.73
C GLN A 115 2.98 11.06 19.39
N GLN A 116 3.94 10.73 18.51
CA GLN A 116 4.16 9.36 18.06
C GLN A 116 2.89 8.73 17.44
N VAL A 117 2.06 9.54 16.79
CA VAL A 117 0.86 9.08 16.08
C VAL A 117 1.26 8.07 15.00
N GLU A 118 0.53 6.96 14.89
CA GLU A 118 0.66 6.01 13.79
C GLU A 118 -0.19 6.42 12.59
N ILE A 119 0.37 6.31 11.39
CA ILE A 119 -0.29 6.62 10.12
C ILE A 119 -0.48 5.34 9.32
N GLU A 120 -1.72 5.04 8.94
CA GLU A 120 -2.03 4.07 7.87
C GLU A 120 -2.34 4.84 6.59
N VAL A 121 -1.55 4.62 5.53
CA VAL A 121 -1.75 5.24 4.23
C VAL A 121 -2.60 4.35 3.34
N LYS A 122 -3.66 4.92 2.78
CA LYS A 122 -4.57 4.26 1.84
C LYS A 122 -4.63 5.04 0.53
N CYS A 123 -4.73 4.31 -0.56
CA CYS A 123 -5.10 4.86 -1.87
C CYS A 123 -6.44 4.25 -2.27
N ARG A 124 -7.49 5.05 -2.42
CA ARG A 124 -8.87 4.59 -2.60
C ARG A 124 -9.59 5.37 -3.69
N LYS A 125 -10.45 4.68 -4.43
CA LYS A 125 -11.42 5.36 -5.27
C LYS A 125 -12.43 6.08 -4.38
N PHE A 126 -12.74 7.33 -4.71
CA PHE A 126 -13.87 8.03 -4.10
C PHE A 126 -15.12 7.79 -4.94
N TYR A 127 -16.22 7.50 -4.24
CA TYR A 127 -17.52 7.14 -4.79
C TYR A 127 -18.55 8.20 -4.40
N GLY A 128 -19.74 8.12 -4.98
CA GLY A 128 -20.85 9.01 -4.68
C GLY A 128 -20.87 10.26 -5.56
N SER A 129 -21.78 11.19 -5.22
CA SER A 129 -21.90 12.46 -5.93
C SER A 129 -20.89 13.48 -5.40
N LYS A 130 -20.67 14.58 -6.13
CA LYS A 130 -19.81 15.69 -5.66
C LYS A 130 -20.24 16.26 -4.31
N LYS A 131 -21.52 16.16 -3.93
CA LYS A 131 -22.05 16.68 -2.66
C LYS A 131 -21.87 15.72 -1.49
N SER A 132 -21.81 14.42 -1.76
CA SER A 132 -21.69 13.38 -0.74
C SER A 132 -20.69 12.32 -1.18
N PRO A 133 -19.41 12.67 -1.38
CA PRO A 133 -18.41 11.69 -1.75
C PRO A 133 -18.02 10.85 -0.53
N PHE A 134 -17.66 9.59 -0.78
CA PHE A 134 -17.26 8.65 0.26
C PHE A 134 -16.19 7.67 -0.23
N PHE A 135 -15.56 6.96 0.70
CA PHE A 135 -14.72 5.80 0.40
C PHE A 135 -15.10 4.61 1.28
N TYR A 136 -14.75 3.41 0.82
CA TYR A 136 -14.97 2.20 1.60
C TYR A 136 -13.78 1.91 2.52
N PHE A 137 -14.07 1.63 3.80
CA PHE A 137 -13.09 1.19 4.78
C PHE A 137 -13.50 -0.17 5.36
N SER A 138 -12.68 -1.20 5.12
CA SER A 138 -13.00 -2.57 5.54
C SER A 138 -13.23 -2.66 7.04
N ILE A 139 -14.29 -3.36 7.46
CA ILE A 139 -14.54 -3.63 8.89
C ILE A 139 -13.37 -4.41 9.49
N LYS A 140 -12.74 -5.31 8.72
CA LYS A 140 -11.56 -6.05 9.16
C LYS A 140 -10.37 -5.14 9.47
N ASP A 141 -10.10 -4.15 8.62
CA ASP A 141 -9.04 -3.17 8.88
C ASP A 141 -9.40 -2.27 10.08
N PHE A 142 -10.66 -1.87 10.19
CA PHE A 142 -11.16 -1.10 11.34
C PHE A 142 -10.91 -1.83 12.67
N GLU A 143 -11.36 -3.08 12.80
CA GLU A 143 -11.20 -3.84 14.06
C GLU A 143 -9.73 -4.05 14.41
N LYS A 144 -8.87 -4.30 13.42
CA LYS A 144 -7.43 -4.46 13.64
C LYS A 144 -6.75 -3.20 14.16
N HIS A 145 -7.07 -2.03 13.58
CA HIS A 145 -6.53 -0.76 14.07
C HIS A 145 -7.12 -0.38 15.43
N LYS A 146 -8.43 -0.61 15.65
CA LYS A 146 -9.07 -0.41 16.95
C LYS A 146 -8.36 -1.23 18.03
N LYS A 147 -8.15 -2.53 17.78
CA LYS A 147 -7.43 -3.41 18.72
C LYS A 147 -6.00 -2.95 18.96
N MET A 148 -5.30 -2.48 17.92
CA MET A 148 -3.96 -1.94 18.09
C MET A 148 -3.93 -0.69 18.99
N MET A 149 -4.89 0.23 18.82
CA MET A 149 -5.04 1.40 19.69
C MET A 149 -5.32 1.00 21.14
N GLU A 150 -6.16 -0.01 21.36
CA GLU A 150 -6.46 -0.54 22.70
C GLU A 150 -5.21 -1.12 23.39
N VAL A 151 -4.35 -1.82 22.64
CA VAL A 151 -3.15 -2.48 23.16
C VAL A 151 -2.01 -1.48 23.43
N THR A 152 -1.83 -0.50 22.53
CA THR A 152 -0.66 0.39 22.55
C THR A 152 -0.94 1.76 23.16
N GLY A 153 -2.20 2.18 23.23
CA GLY A 153 -2.60 3.55 23.53
C GLY A 153 -2.19 4.56 22.43
N CYS A 154 -1.59 4.11 21.33
CA CYS A 154 -1.12 4.99 20.27
C CYS A 154 -2.30 5.45 19.40
N PRO A 155 -2.48 6.76 19.15
CA PRO A 155 -3.49 7.25 18.22
C PRO A 155 -3.14 6.85 16.79
N VAL A 156 -4.17 6.43 16.03
CA VAL A 156 -4.04 6.10 14.61
C VAL A 156 -4.76 7.13 13.76
N ILE A 157 -4.11 7.58 12.68
CA ILE A 157 -4.70 8.37 11.61
C ILE A 157 -4.68 7.55 10.33
N ILE A 158 -5.82 7.52 9.65
CA ILE A 158 -5.94 7.00 8.29
C ILE A 158 -5.71 8.17 7.33
N ALA A 159 -4.60 8.14 6.60
CA ALA A 159 -4.30 9.07 5.52
C ALA A 159 -4.78 8.44 4.20
N VAL A 160 -5.75 9.04 3.55
CA VAL A 160 -6.35 8.52 2.32
C VAL A 160 -6.15 9.49 1.15
N TYR A 161 -5.57 8.98 0.07
CA TYR A 161 -5.54 9.64 -1.23
C TYR A 161 -6.64 9.10 -2.13
N GLU A 162 -7.18 9.97 -2.99
CA GLU A 162 -7.97 9.56 -4.13
C GLU A 162 -7.11 8.79 -5.13
N LYS A 163 -7.65 7.69 -5.64
CA LYS A 163 -6.99 6.84 -6.63
C LYS A 163 -7.50 7.13 -8.04
N GLU A 164 -6.58 7.46 -8.93
CA GLU A 164 -6.79 7.43 -10.37
C GLU A 164 -5.94 6.32 -11.00
N ARG A 165 -6.61 5.30 -11.58
CA ARG A 165 -5.96 4.08 -12.09
C ARG A 165 -5.09 3.39 -11.01
N ASP A 166 -3.77 3.41 -11.19
CA ASP A 166 -2.77 2.88 -10.28
C ASP A 166 -1.89 3.98 -9.65
N TYR A 167 -2.38 5.22 -9.58
CA TYR A 167 -1.69 6.37 -8.97
C TYR A 167 -2.57 7.10 -7.94
N PRO A 168 -1.99 7.66 -6.86
CA PRO A 168 -2.66 8.63 -6.02
C PRO A 168 -2.74 9.99 -6.72
N ILE A 169 -3.83 10.74 -6.50
CA ILE A 169 -3.94 12.15 -6.93
C ILE A 169 -3.20 13.02 -5.90
N ASN A 170 -2.22 13.82 -6.34
CA ASN A 170 -1.28 14.52 -5.45
C ASN A 170 -1.94 15.38 -4.36
N ASP A 171 -2.93 16.18 -4.72
CA ASP A 171 -3.56 17.15 -3.79
C ASP A 171 -4.86 16.62 -3.14
N SER A 172 -5.06 15.30 -3.17
CA SER A 172 -6.29 14.65 -2.67
C SER A 172 -6.18 14.12 -1.24
N LEU A 173 -5.08 14.39 -0.54
CA LEU A 173 -4.85 13.86 0.80
C LEU A 173 -5.97 14.30 1.76
N LEU A 174 -6.64 13.32 2.34
CA LEU A 174 -7.55 13.49 3.46
C LEU A 174 -7.05 12.64 4.64
N MET A 175 -7.14 13.18 5.84
CA MET A 175 -6.82 12.49 7.08
C MET A 175 -8.06 12.36 7.95
N ILE A 176 -8.24 11.18 8.52
CA ILE A 176 -9.28 10.91 9.52
C ILE A 176 -8.69 10.14 10.69
N SER A 177 -8.97 10.59 11.92
CA SER A 177 -8.53 9.85 13.09
C SER A 177 -9.37 8.58 13.27
N MET A 178 -8.75 7.47 13.64
CA MET A 178 -9.48 6.25 13.99
C MET A 178 -10.44 6.48 15.15
N ALA A 179 -10.10 7.36 16.11
CA ALA A 179 -11.01 7.77 17.18
C ALA A 179 -12.32 8.37 16.64
N THR A 180 -12.26 9.17 15.58
CA THR A 180 -13.45 9.72 14.90
C THR A 180 -14.29 8.60 14.31
N ILE A 181 -13.67 7.64 13.60
CA ILE A 181 -14.39 6.50 13.02
C ILE A 181 -15.04 5.66 14.12
N ILE A 182 -14.32 5.38 15.21
CA ILE A 182 -14.85 4.64 16.37
C ILE A 182 -16.05 5.36 16.98
N SER A 183 -15.97 6.68 17.20
CA SER A 183 -17.09 7.44 17.79
C SER A 183 -18.36 7.46 16.93
N LYS A 184 -18.22 7.25 15.62
CA LYS A 184 -19.31 7.32 14.64
C LYS A 184 -19.71 5.96 14.09
N CYS A 185 -19.07 4.86 14.49
CA CYS A 185 -19.19 3.58 13.81
C CYS A 185 -20.60 2.99 13.84
N ASN A 186 -21.42 3.36 14.82
CA ASN A 186 -22.83 2.97 14.90
C ASN A 186 -23.73 3.71 13.90
N ASP A 187 -23.32 4.91 13.48
CA ASP A 187 -24.06 5.77 12.55
C ASP A 187 -23.58 5.61 11.09
N LEU A 188 -22.42 4.98 10.89
CA LEU A 188 -21.85 4.75 9.57
C LEU A 188 -22.58 3.61 8.86
N GLU A 189 -23.02 3.88 7.63
CA GLU A 189 -23.58 2.86 6.76
C GLU A 189 -22.55 1.75 6.46
N LYS A 190 -23.02 0.51 6.39
CA LYS A 190 -22.23 -0.68 6.07
C LYS A 190 -22.73 -1.29 4.78
N SER A 191 -21.80 -1.66 3.91
CA SER A 191 -22.11 -2.18 2.58
C SER A 191 -21.07 -3.21 2.15
N PRO A 192 -21.43 -4.21 1.32
CA PRO A 192 -20.44 -5.05 0.66
C PRO A 192 -19.46 -4.20 -0.13
N HIS A 193 -18.17 -4.43 0.07
CA HIS A 193 -17.13 -3.73 -0.68
C HIS A 193 -17.21 -4.10 -2.18
N PRO A 194 -16.96 -3.16 -3.12
CA PRO A 194 -16.98 -3.46 -4.56
C PRO A 194 -16.04 -4.58 -4.99
N ASP A 195 -14.91 -4.72 -4.29
CA ASP A 195 -14.05 -5.91 -4.34
C ASP A 195 -14.58 -7.00 -3.38
N LYS A 196 -15.07 -8.09 -3.97
CA LYS A 196 -15.67 -9.24 -3.26
C LYS A 196 -14.71 -9.90 -2.26
N ASN A 197 -13.40 -9.78 -2.45
CA ASN A 197 -12.41 -10.38 -1.55
C ASN A 197 -12.27 -9.63 -0.22
N VAL A 198 -12.76 -8.38 -0.14
CA VAL A 198 -12.64 -7.53 1.06
C VAL A 198 -13.77 -7.81 2.07
N GLY A 199 -14.94 -8.24 1.59
CA GLY A 199 -16.14 -8.43 2.42
C GLY A 199 -16.86 -7.12 2.75
N THR A 200 -17.41 -7.00 3.96
CA THR A 200 -18.18 -5.82 4.37
C THR A 200 -17.26 -4.65 4.76
N ALA A 201 -17.66 -3.44 4.38
CA ALA A 201 -16.95 -2.20 4.68
C ALA A 201 -17.90 -1.12 5.22
N PHE A 202 -17.35 -0.23 6.04
CA PHE A 202 -17.97 1.05 6.33
C PHE A 202 -17.90 1.95 5.10
N ILE A 203 -18.98 2.69 4.86
CA ILE A 203 -18.98 3.84 3.96
C ILE A 203 -18.53 5.04 4.79
N ILE A 204 -17.34 5.57 4.51
CA ILE A 204 -16.77 6.72 5.19
C ILE A 204 -17.04 7.97 4.35
N PRO A 205 -17.94 8.88 4.79
CA PRO A 205 -18.13 10.16 4.12
C PRO A 205 -16.83 10.98 4.19
N LEU A 206 -16.45 11.61 3.09
CA LEU A 206 -15.29 12.49 3.09
C LEU A 206 -15.47 13.70 4.02
N SER A 207 -16.72 14.10 4.30
CA SER A 207 -17.06 15.21 5.19
C SER A 207 -16.61 15.03 6.64
N ILE A 208 -16.30 13.81 7.08
CA ILE A 208 -15.75 13.55 8.41
C ILE A 208 -14.21 13.45 8.42
N SER A 209 -13.58 13.67 7.27
CA SER A 209 -12.12 13.75 7.12
C SER A 209 -11.67 15.21 7.07
N THR A 210 -10.38 15.45 7.31
CA THR A 210 -9.76 16.78 7.23
C THR A 210 -8.73 16.80 6.11
N PRO A 211 -8.68 17.83 5.25
CA PRO A 211 -7.70 17.90 4.17
C PRO A 211 -6.25 18.05 4.67
N GLY A 212 -5.33 17.48 3.91
CA GLY A 212 -3.88 17.60 4.12
C GLY A 212 -3.43 17.13 5.51
N PHE A 213 -2.49 17.85 6.10
CA PHE A 213 -1.83 17.51 7.36
C PHE A 213 -2.44 18.16 8.61
N ASP A 214 -3.62 18.78 8.49
CA ASP A 214 -4.24 19.54 9.59
C ASP A 214 -4.51 18.71 10.84
N VAL A 215 -4.86 17.43 10.68
CA VAL A 215 -5.03 16.52 11.83
C VAL A 215 -3.72 16.39 12.59
N LEU A 216 -2.60 16.16 11.89
CA LEU A 216 -1.29 16.03 12.51
C LEU A 216 -0.77 17.33 13.13
N ARG A 217 -1.09 18.48 12.54
CA ARG A 217 -0.75 19.79 13.11
C ARG A 217 -1.39 19.97 14.50
N LYS A 218 -2.61 19.46 14.72
CA LYS A 218 -3.27 19.47 16.04
C LYS A 218 -2.53 18.61 17.07
N PHE A 219 -2.06 17.42 16.70
CA PHE A 219 -1.24 16.57 17.57
C PHE A 219 0.12 17.20 17.91
N ARG A 220 0.75 17.88 16.95
CA ARG A 220 2.02 18.60 17.18
C ARG A 220 1.85 19.77 18.16
N ASN A 221 0.76 20.54 18.02
CA ASN A 221 0.55 21.75 18.81
C ASN A 221 0.09 21.48 20.25
N SER A 222 -0.66 20.41 20.49
CA SER A 222 -1.09 20.01 21.85
C SER A 222 0.06 19.55 22.76
N LYS A 223 1.28 19.37 22.21
CA LYS A 223 2.49 19.11 23.00
C LYS A 223 3.18 20.41 23.49
N ARG A 224 2.76 21.57 23.00
CA ARG A 224 3.32 22.90 23.32
C ARG A 224 2.44 23.72 24.27
N SER A 225 1.27 23.20 24.64
CA SER A 225 0.35 23.73 25.65
C SER A 225 0.50 22.94 26.94
#